data_AF-A0A3D0Q027-F1
#
_entry.id   AF-A0A3D0Q027-F1
#
_cell.length_a   1.000
_cell.length_b   1.000
_cell.length_c   1.000
_cell.angle_alpha   90.00
_cell.angle_beta   90.00
_cell.angle_gamma   90.00
#
_symmetry.space_group_name_H-M   'P 1'
#
loop_
_entity.id
_entity.type
_entity.pdbx_description
1 polymer ?
#
loop_
_entity_poly.entity_id
_entity_poly.type
_entity_poly.pdbx_seq_one_letter_code
_entity_poly.pdbx_strand_id
1 'polypeptide(L)' 'YAHVLMDLHLPDTDGYELTAAIAEVAPNLKVTIISGAEPDKDRLEGLPIAQVLLKPVSKADLAVLNFCG' A
#
# COMPACT_ATOMS: atom_id res chain seq x y z
N TYR A 1 0.42 -8.89 -13.49
CA TYR A 1 -0.31 -8.25 -12.38
C TYR A 1 0.61 -7.20 -11.76
N ALA A 2 0.19 -5.94 -11.67
CA ALA A 2 1.07 -4.80 -11.32
C ALA A 2 0.56 -3.98 -10.11
N HIS A 3 -0.13 -4.64 -9.17
CA HIS A 3 -0.64 -4.00 -7.95
C HIS A 3 -0.36 -4.86 -6.73
N VAL A 4 0.07 -4.24 -5.63
CA VAL A 4 0.31 -4.89 -4.34
C VAL A 4 -0.55 -4.24 -3.27
N LEU A 5 -1.15 -5.06 -2.42
CA LEU A 5 -1.74 -4.61 -1.17
C LEU A 5 -0.73 -4.81 -0.04
N MET A 6 -0.38 -3.74 0.66
CA MET A 6 0.64 -3.71 1.71
C MET A 6 0.00 -3.46 3.06
N ASP A 7 0.28 -4.31 4.05
CA ASP A 7 -0.02 -4.02 5.44
C ASP A 7 1.14 -3.20 6.05
N LEU A 8 0.82 -2.15 6.81
CA LEU A 8 1.84 -1.39 7.54
C LEU A 8 2.18 -2.00 8.89
N HIS A 9 1.23 -2.68 9.52
CA HIS A 9 1.43 -3.31 10.83
C HIS A 9 1.82 -4.79 10.63
N LEU A 10 2.95 -5.02 9.98
CA LEU A 10 3.53 -6.36 9.90
C LEU A 10 4.21 -6.69 11.23
N PRO A 11 4.12 -7.93 11.73
CA PRO A 11 4.70 -8.31 13.03
C PRO A 11 6.23 -8.25 13.06
N ASP A 12 6.89 -8.46 11.92
CA ASP A 12 8.34 -8.65 11.84
C ASP A 12 9.07 -7.58 10.99
N THR A 13 8.35 -6.67 10.33
CA THR A 13 8.94 -5.72 9.36
C THR A 13 8.12 -4.43 9.33
N ASP A 14 8.71 -3.32 8.92
CA ASP A 14 7.99 -2.09 8.65
C ASP A 14 7.48 -2.09 7.19
N GLY A 15 6.16 -1.98 7.00
CA GLY A 15 5.53 -1.97 5.67
C GLY A 15 5.96 -0.79 4.78
N TYR A 16 6.44 0.32 5.36
CA TYR A 16 7.00 1.44 4.61
C TYR A 16 8.35 1.08 3.98
N GLU A 17 9.24 0.45 4.74
CA GLU A 17 10.56 0.03 4.24
C GLU A 17 10.42 -1.01 3.12
N LEU A 18 9.49 -1.96 3.30
CA LEU A 18 9.19 -2.94 2.27
C LEU A 18 8.61 -2.30 1.00
N THR A 19 7.75 -1.29 1.16
CA THR A 19 7.21 -0.53 0.01
C THR A 19 8.33 0.19 -0.75
N ALA A 20 9.28 0.80 -0.04
CA ALA A 20 10.44 1.44 -0.66
C ALA A 20 11.31 0.42 -1.42
N ALA A 21 11.65 -0.71 -0.80
CA ALA A 21 12.44 -1.76 -1.44
C ALA A 21 11.75 -2.34 -2.70
N ILE A 22 10.42 -2.50 -2.65
CA ILE A 22 9.63 -2.94 -3.81
C ILE A 22 9.67 -1.90 -4.93
N ALA A 23 9.59 -0.61 -4.60
CA ALA A 23 9.63 0.48 -5.57
C ALA A 23 10.96 0.52 -6.35
N GLU A 24 12.08 0.17 -5.70
CA GLU A 24 13.40 0.10 -6.35
C GLU A 24 13.47 -1.03 -7.40
N VAL A 25 12.86 -2.18 -7.10
CA VAL A 25 12.90 -3.36 -7.99
C VAL A 25 11.82 -3.30 -9.07
N ALA A 26 10.68 -2.66 -8.78
CA ALA A 26 9.52 -2.60 -9.66
C ALA A 26 8.89 -1.19 -9.64
N PRO A 27 9.50 -0.19 -10.31
CA PRO A 27 9.06 1.21 -10.24
C PRO A 27 7.66 1.46 -10.85
N ASN A 28 7.17 0.55 -11.70
CA ASN A 28 5.84 0.65 -12.30
C ASN A 28 4.75 0.00 -11.43
N LEU A 29 5.09 -0.56 -10.28
CA LEU A 29 4.15 -1.21 -9.40
C LEU A 29 3.36 -0.17 -8.61
N LYS A 30 2.03 -0.33 -8.55
CA LYS A 30 1.17 0.47 -7.69
C LYS A 30 0.96 -0.23 -6.35
N VAL A 31 1.14 0.50 -5.25
CA VAL A 31 0.96 -0.04 -3.90
C VAL A 31 -0.28 0.58 -3.27
N THR A 32 -1.17 -0.28 -2.76
CA THR A 32 -2.30 0.10 -1.92
C THR A 32 -1.99 -0.27 -0.49
N ILE A 33 -1.97 0.71 0.41
CA ILE A 33 -1.77 0.45 1.84
C ILE A 33 -3.08 0.05 2.49
N ILE A 34 -3.03 -0.95 3.37
CA ILE A 34 -4.07 -1.30 4.31
C ILE A 34 -3.51 -1.14 5.73
N SER A 35 -4.12 -0.28 6.56
CA SER A 35 -3.64 -0.03 7.91
C SER A 35 -4.77 -0.02 8.94
N GLY A 36 -4.48 -0.45 10.18
CA GLY A 36 -5.42 -0.32 11.31
C GLY A 36 -5.48 1.07 11.91
N ALA A 37 -4.53 1.95 11.57
CA ALA A 37 -4.44 3.32 12.02
C ALA A 37 -4.08 4.24 10.85
N GLU A 38 -4.33 5.54 10.99
CA GLU A 38 -3.93 6.52 9.98
C GLU A 38 -2.41 6.45 9.75
N PRO A 39 -1.97 6.20 8.50
CA PRO A 39 -0.55 6.20 8.20
C PRO A 39 0.03 7.60 8.36
N ASP A 40 1.28 7.66 8.79
CA ASP A 40 2.06 8.89 8.83
C ASP A 40 2.27 9.42 7.40
N LYS A 41 1.76 10.63 7.13
CA LYS A 41 1.78 11.27 5.81
C LYS A 41 3.19 11.54 5.33
N ASP A 42 4.09 11.96 6.23
CA ASP A 42 5.47 12.29 5.89
C ASP A 42 6.21 11.04 5.40
N ARG A 43 5.82 9.86 5.90
CA ARG A 43 6.38 8.56 5.46
C ARG A 43 5.77 8.04 4.16
N LEU A 44 4.61 8.54 3.75
CA LEU A 44 4.00 8.20 2.46
C LEU A 44 4.61 9.02 1.31
N GLU A 45 5.11 10.21 1.61
CA GLU A 45 5.72 11.08 0.60
C GLU A 45 6.89 10.39 -0.09
N GLY A 46 6.87 10.39 -1.42
CA GLY A 46 7.91 9.76 -2.25
C GLY A 46 7.75 8.27 -2.52
N LEU A 47 6.78 7.58 -1.91
CA LEU A 47 6.48 6.18 -2.20
C LEU A 47 5.41 6.04 -3.31
N PRO A 48 5.44 4.96 -4.13
CA PRO A 48 4.49 4.75 -5.24
C PRO A 48 3.11 4.24 -4.74
N ILE A 49 2.50 4.99 -3.84
CA ILE A 49 1.26 4.62 -3.17
C ILE A 49 0.08 5.17 -3.97
N ALA A 50 -0.73 4.27 -4.49
CA ALA A 50 -1.94 4.60 -5.23
C ALA A 50 -3.09 4.99 -4.30
N GLN A 51 -3.21 4.33 -3.14
CA GLN A 51 -4.22 4.65 -2.14
C GLN A 51 -3.90 4.06 -0.76
N VAL A 52 -4.64 4.54 0.23
CA VAL A 52 -4.66 4.03 1.60
C VAL A 52 -6.08 3.61 1.95
N LEU A 53 -6.23 2.44 2.56
CA LEU A 53 -7.46 1.94 3.15
C LEU A 53 -7.28 1.70 4.65
N LEU A 54 -8.22 2.19 5.45
CA LEU A 54 -8.26 1.90 6.89
C LEU A 54 -9.05 0.63 7.15
N LYS A 55 -8.56 -0.21 8.07
CA LYS A 55 -9.31 -1.37 8.57
C LYS A 55 -10.49 -0.90 9.42
N PRO A 56 -11.65 -1.58 9.38
CA PRO A 56 -11.91 -2.79 8.59
C PRO A 56 -12.16 -2.47 7.11
N VAL A 57 -11.55 -3.27 6.22
CA VAL A 57 -11.71 -3.14 4.76
C VAL A 57 -12.78 -4.13 4.27
N SER A 58 -13.73 -3.65 3.48
CA SER A 58 -14.80 -4.47 2.90
C SER A 58 -14.49 -4.91 1.46
N LYS A 59 -15.27 -5.87 0.94
CA LYS A 59 -15.17 -6.28 -0.47
C LYS A 59 -15.51 -5.15 -1.44
N ALA A 60 -16.38 -4.22 -1.05
CA ALA A 60 -16.73 -3.06 -1.86
C ALA A 60 -15.54 -2.10 -1.99
N ASP A 61 -14.79 -1.89 -0.90
CA ASP A 61 -13.58 -1.06 -0.90
C ASP A 61 -12.47 -1.66 -1.78
N LEU A 62 -12.40 -3.00 -1.84
CA LEU A 62 -11.48 -3.69 -2.74
C LEU A 62 -11.94 -3.66 -4.20
N ALA A 63 -13.25 -3.61 -4.45
CA ALA A 63 -13.80 -3.58 -5.80
C ALA A 63 -13.59 -2.24 -6.51
N VAL A 64 -13.42 -1.15 -5.75
CA VAL A 64 -13.08 0.18 -6.28
C VAL A 64 -11.59 0.37 -6.51
N LEU A 65 -10.74 -0.59 -6.14
CA LEU A 65 -9.35 -0.63 -6.55
C LEU A 65 -9.32 -0.78 -8.07
N ASN A 66 -9.11 0.32 -8.79
CA ASN A 66 -9.01 0.30 -10.24
C ASN A 66 -7.73 -0.45 -10.66
N PHE A 67 -7.83 -1.78 -10.78
CA PHE A 67 -6.80 -2.66 -11.34
C PHE A 67 -6.66 -2.50 -12.87
N CYS A 68 -6.97 -1.32 -13.42
CA CYS A 68 -6.88 -1.08 -14.85
C CYS A 68 -5.43 -1.29 -15.30
N GLY A 69 -5.24 -2.34 -16.10
CA GLY A 69 -4.01 -2.67 -16.81
C GLY A 69 -3.85 -1.89 -18.10
#